data_AF-A0A5B1LM48-F1
#
_entry.id   AF-A0A5B1LM48-F1
#
_cell.length_a   1.000
_cell.length_b   1.000
_cell.length_c   1.000
_cell.angle_alpha   90.00
_cell.angle_beta   90.00
_cell.angle_gamma   90.00
#
_symmetry.space_group_name_H-M   'P 1'
#
loop_
_entity.id
_entity.type
_entity.pdbx_description
1 polymer ?
#
loop_
_entity_poly.entity_id
_entity_poly.type
_entity_poly.pdbx_seq_one_letter_code
_entity_poly.pdbx_strand_id
1 'polypeptide(L)'
;MNIKRHTAAAAALAAALGVAASIDSGTASADPPPDPGACALTGMTTYAFDGGGDGTSWSDPLNWSGDVAPGVGGQDDAYVCLGNFDVAMETGDLALVQAFDMELFAQLTIPAGAGLFVYGDPDSRPSTVRGYLEVGGAIGGPGRIDLMPSSLFGTTAFSSDAVLDPTPALAGDPCSLFDGLPPAACAAGGELFDYSAMNGYGGLRLIGGYDLIVEGALVPADAGIGLAAGSRLVIGAGHQVNVHGDGDFYAIGKGEPRPVLVNHGIIRKFRGGGSDRGVTVISTRYRGDGEIWVEEQDEVIITDGSRRPAEVTAGSLLGSGPCRRASGDCHFTTLSKSGKRQSAVLQAPASQPESQRALVEVRPRADLRRPGDLGIPYLVHADDLEATALTPALIELRYDGSLLDGRTWADVQVFRQKAAGAPWRRIRACESDGTPPGTARACVDRLDNADSSRQVPGSGGDAILVVRTTVTSRWVGR
;
A
#
# COMPACT_ATOMS: atom_id res chain seq x y z
N MET A 1 77.91 43.51 -5.66
CA MET A 1 78.24 43.20 -7.06
C MET A 1 77.56 41.89 -7.43
N ASN A 2 76.64 41.94 -8.41
CA ASN A 2 76.01 40.85 -9.20
C ASN A 2 75.23 39.73 -8.45
N ILE A 3 73.90 39.59 -8.57
CA ILE A 3 72.98 39.37 -9.72
C ILE A 3 72.80 37.87 -10.07
N LYS A 4 71.51 37.46 -10.12
CA LYS A 4 70.85 36.30 -10.82
C LYS A 4 70.95 34.92 -10.15
N ARG A 5 69.98 34.00 -10.26
CA ARG A 5 68.52 33.89 -10.58
C ARG A 5 68.27 32.37 -10.78
N HIS A 6 67.14 31.84 -10.31
CA HIS A 6 66.36 30.69 -10.84
C HIS A 6 67.06 29.29 -10.80
N THR A 7 66.44 28.10 -10.63
CA THR A 7 65.08 27.59 -10.85
C THR A 7 64.96 26.13 -10.32
N ALA A 8 63.74 25.74 -9.90
CA ALA A 8 63.04 24.45 -10.07
C ALA A 8 63.52 23.11 -9.43
N ALA A 9 62.62 22.49 -8.62
CA ALA A 9 62.04 21.13 -8.76
C ALA A 9 61.21 20.83 -7.47
N ALA A 10 59.87 20.91 -7.46
CA ALA A 10 58.88 19.93 -7.93
C ALA A 10 58.86 18.61 -7.12
N ALA A 11 57.87 18.48 -6.22
CA ALA A 11 57.20 17.21 -5.90
C ALA A 11 55.84 17.52 -5.24
N ALA A 12 54.80 17.62 -6.07
CA ALA A 12 53.41 17.66 -5.64
C ALA A 12 52.92 16.21 -5.44
N LEU A 13 52.46 15.89 -4.23
CA LEU A 13 51.74 14.65 -3.94
C LEU A 13 50.24 14.99 -3.93
N ALA A 14 49.58 14.81 -5.07
CA ALA A 14 48.13 14.95 -5.18
C ALA A 14 47.47 13.67 -4.64
N ALA A 15 46.77 13.79 -3.51
CA ALA A 15 45.85 12.79 -3.03
C ALA A 15 44.61 12.80 -3.94
N ALA A 16 44.46 11.75 -4.75
CA ALA A 16 43.27 11.54 -5.56
C ALA A 16 42.09 11.14 -4.64
N LEU A 17 41.19 12.09 -4.40
CA LEU A 17 39.84 11.81 -3.91
C LEU A 17 39.06 11.12 -5.04
N GLY A 18 38.96 9.79 -4.95
CA GLY A 18 38.05 9.01 -5.78
C GLY A 18 36.61 9.23 -5.32
N VAL A 19 35.95 10.24 -5.90
CA VAL A 19 34.49 10.36 -5.86
C VAL A 19 33.96 9.29 -6.81
N ALA A 20 33.51 8.16 -6.25
CA ALA A 20 32.66 7.23 -6.99
C ALA A 20 31.30 7.92 -7.18
N ALA A 21 31.13 8.59 -8.32
CA ALA A 21 29.82 8.98 -8.80
C ALA A 21 29.06 7.69 -9.10
N SER A 22 28.14 7.31 -8.22
CA SER A 22 27.07 6.39 -8.57
C SER A 22 26.26 7.06 -9.68
N ILE A 23 26.43 6.59 -10.91
CA ILE A 23 25.53 6.93 -12.02
C ILE A 23 24.21 6.25 -11.67
N ASP A 24 23.35 7.01 -11.01
CA ASP A 24 21.97 6.63 -10.79
C ASP A 24 21.34 6.49 -12.18
N SER A 25 21.01 5.25 -12.52
CA SER A 25 20.42 4.91 -13.80
C SER A 25 18.94 5.20 -13.68
N GLY A 26 18.58 6.48 -13.60
CA GLY A 26 17.20 6.93 -13.60
C GLY A 26 16.52 6.34 -14.82
N THR A 27 15.65 5.36 -14.60
CA THR A 27 14.74 4.87 -15.63
C THR A 27 13.96 6.08 -16.11
N ALA A 28 14.22 6.53 -17.32
CA ALA A 28 13.45 7.60 -17.94
C ALA A 28 11.97 7.20 -17.83
N SER A 29 11.17 8.07 -17.19
CA SER A 29 9.72 8.01 -17.26
C SER A 29 9.36 7.82 -18.73
N ALA A 30 8.57 6.80 -19.06
CA ALA A 30 8.07 6.67 -20.41
C ALA A 30 7.29 7.94 -20.71
N ASP A 31 7.64 8.65 -21.79
CA ASP A 31 6.81 9.74 -22.27
C ASP A 31 5.40 9.17 -22.53
N PRO A 32 4.33 9.89 -22.15
CA PRO A 32 2.97 9.43 -22.44
C PRO A 32 2.86 9.16 -23.96
N PRO A 33 2.18 8.08 -24.37
CA PRO A 33 2.02 7.77 -25.78
C PRO A 33 1.42 8.97 -26.53
N PRO A 34 1.83 9.21 -27.79
CA PRO A 34 1.29 10.32 -28.58
C PRO A 34 -0.23 10.18 -28.68
N ASP A 35 -0.96 11.23 -28.29
CA ASP A 35 -2.43 11.26 -28.30
C ASP A 35 -2.96 11.06 -29.74
N PRO A 36 -3.62 9.92 -30.05
CA PRO A 36 -4.10 9.63 -31.41
C PRO A 36 -5.30 10.50 -31.84
N GLY A 37 -5.75 11.43 -31.01
CA GLY A 37 -7.02 12.14 -31.19
C GLY A 37 -8.18 11.28 -30.68
N ALA A 38 -9.18 11.92 -30.07
CA ALA A 38 -10.37 11.22 -29.59
C ALA A 38 -11.17 10.64 -30.75
N CYS A 39 -11.84 9.52 -30.52
CA CYS A 39 -12.80 8.95 -31.46
C CYS A 39 -12.20 8.53 -32.82
N ALA A 40 -10.92 8.16 -32.84
CA ALA A 40 -10.15 7.89 -34.06
C ALA A 40 -9.93 6.39 -34.37
N LEU A 41 -10.33 5.48 -33.47
CA LEU A 41 -10.13 4.05 -33.69
C LEU A 41 -11.01 3.53 -34.84
N THR A 42 -10.50 2.58 -35.61
CA THR A 42 -11.16 2.01 -36.79
C THR A 42 -11.19 0.49 -36.73
N GLY A 43 -12.02 -0.15 -37.58
CA GLY A 43 -12.13 -1.62 -37.63
C GLY A 43 -12.97 -2.22 -36.50
N MET A 44 -13.82 -1.41 -35.88
CA MET A 44 -14.76 -1.74 -34.80
C MET A 44 -16.13 -1.14 -35.12
N THR A 45 -17.17 -1.62 -34.47
CA THR A 45 -18.49 -1.00 -34.54
C THR A 45 -18.50 0.22 -33.62
N THR A 46 -18.50 1.42 -34.20
CA THR A 46 -18.47 2.68 -33.46
C THR A 46 -19.86 3.08 -32.97
N TYR A 47 -19.98 3.31 -31.67
CA TYR A 47 -21.11 3.92 -30.97
C TYR A 47 -20.70 5.33 -30.55
N ALA A 48 -20.97 6.30 -31.42
CA ALA A 48 -20.73 7.71 -31.11
C ALA A 48 -21.97 8.30 -30.45
N PHE A 49 -21.82 8.87 -29.26
CA PHE A 49 -22.92 9.59 -28.63
C PHE A 49 -23.20 10.87 -29.43
N ASP A 50 -24.43 11.04 -29.89
CA ASP A 50 -24.87 12.18 -30.70
C ASP A 50 -25.98 13.01 -30.03
N GLY A 51 -26.56 12.50 -28.94
CA GLY A 51 -27.59 13.17 -28.16
C GLY A 51 -28.92 13.37 -28.88
N GLY A 52 -29.24 12.54 -29.89
CA GLY A 52 -30.48 12.63 -30.66
C GLY A 52 -31.77 12.30 -29.89
N GLY A 53 -31.67 11.61 -28.75
CA GLY A 53 -32.75 11.23 -27.85
C GLY A 53 -33.00 12.26 -26.76
N ASP A 54 -32.95 11.83 -25.50
CA ASP A 54 -33.03 12.74 -24.35
C ASP A 54 -31.77 13.59 -24.11
N GLY A 55 -30.69 13.32 -24.86
CA GLY A 55 -29.44 14.07 -24.86
C GLY A 55 -28.46 13.72 -23.74
N THR A 56 -28.79 12.79 -22.84
CA THR A 56 -27.93 12.48 -21.66
C THR A 56 -27.88 11.01 -21.26
N SER A 57 -28.93 10.22 -21.51
CA SER A 57 -29.01 8.84 -21.04
C SER A 57 -28.19 7.88 -21.90
N TRP A 58 -27.37 7.06 -21.24
CA TRP A 58 -26.60 6.00 -21.89
C TRP A 58 -27.50 4.97 -22.56
N SER A 59 -28.63 4.62 -21.94
CA SER A 59 -29.49 3.53 -22.41
C SER A 59 -30.51 3.93 -23.47
N ASP A 60 -30.69 5.22 -23.76
CA ASP A 60 -31.58 5.69 -24.84
C ASP A 60 -30.91 5.46 -26.21
N PRO A 61 -31.43 4.54 -27.05
CA PRO A 61 -30.80 4.24 -28.33
C PRO A 61 -30.69 5.45 -29.25
N LEU A 62 -31.62 6.42 -29.16
CA LEU A 62 -31.63 7.62 -29.99
C LEU A 62 -30.50 8.60 -29.67
N ASN A 63 -29.77 8.40 -28.56
CA ASN A 63 -28.59 9.18 -28.22
C ASN A 63 -27.31 8.67 -28.89
N TRP A 64 -27.39 7.59 -29.66
CA TRP A 64 -26.22 6.94 -30.25
C TRP A 64 -26.33 6.88 -31.76
N SER A 65 -25.18 7.01 -32.42
CA SER A 65 -25.05 6.85 -33.85
C SER A 65 -25.62 5.51 -34.29
N GLY A 66 -26.60 5.54 -35.21
CA GLY A 66 -27.28 4.35 -35.69
C GLY A 66 -28.48 3.92 -34.84
N ASP A 67 -28.92 4.75 -33.89
CA ASP A 67 -30.08 4.55 -33.02
C ASP A 67 -30.02 3.24 -32.20
N VAL A 68 -28.81 2.89 -31.74
CA VAL A 68 -28.54 1.67 -30.96
C VAL A 68 -27.57 1.98 -29.82
N ALA A 69 -28.01 1.78 -28.57
CA ALA A 69 -27.16 1.94 -27.40
C ALA A 69 -26.15 0.77 -27.24
N PRO A 70 -24.91 1.05 -26.83
CA PRO A 70 -23.95 0.02 -26.44
C PRO A 70 -24.39 -0.67 -25.14
N GLY A 71 -24.31 -1.99 -25.12
CA GLY A 71 -24.74 -2.83 -23.98
C GLY A 71 -24.09 -4.21 -24.01
N VAL A 72 -24.59 -5.14 -23.19
CA VAL A 72 -23.97 -6.48 -23.05
C VAL A 72 -24.36 -7.48 -24.16
N GLY A 73 -25.39 -7.16 -24.95
CA GLY A 73 -26.06 -8.10 -25.85
C GLY A 73 -25.67 -8.04 -27.32
N GLY A 74 -24.40 -8.30 -27.65
CA GLY A 74 -24.04 -8.75 -29.01
C GLY A 74 -23.05 -7.89 -29.81
N GLN A 75 -22.03 -7.32 -29.18
CA GLN A 75 -21.03 -6.52 -29.90
C GLN A 75 -19.62 -6.94 -29.49
N ASP A 76 -19.16 -8.01 -30.14
CA ASP A 76 -17.79 -8.53 -30.04
C ASP A 76 -16.74 -7.52 -30.49
N ASP A 77 -17.12 -6.34 -31.00
CA ASP A 77 -16.23 -5.29 -31.50
C ASP A 77 -16.69 -3.85 -31.20
N ALA A 78 -17.45 -3.63 -30.12
CA ALA A 78 -17.94 -2.29 -29.77
C ALA A 78 -16.81 -1.31 -29.43
N TYR A 79 -16.86 -0.13 -30.05
CA TYR A 79 -16.05 1.04 -29.71
C TYR A 79 -16.96 2.21 -29.32
N VAL A 80 -16.88 2.66 -28.07
CA VAL A 80 -17.66 3.80 -27.59
C VAL A 80 -16.84 5.09 -27.73
N CYS A 81 -17.46 6.09 -28.35
CA CYS A 81 -16.92 7.43 -28.50
C CYS A 81 -17.86 8.43 -27.83
N LEU A 82 -17.37 9.11 -26.78
CA LEU A 82 -18.05 10.22 -26.14
C LEU A 82 -17.39 11.54 -26.56
N GLY A 83 -18.10 12.29 -27.39
CA GLY A 83 -17.77 13.69 -27.68
C GLY A 83 -18.05 14.61 -26.49
N ASN A 84 -18.16 15.92 -26.73
CA ASN A 84 -18.51 16.91 -25.71
C ASN A 84 -19.97 16.83 -25.23
N PHE A 85 -20.32 15.74 -24.55
CA PHE A 85 -21.65 15.46 -23.99
C PHE A 85 -21.55 15.06 -22.51
N ASP A 86 -22.63 15.32 -21.78
CA ASP A 86 -22.82 14.85 -20.41
C ASP A 86 -23.66 13.57 -20.45
N VAL A 87 -23.01 12.42 -20.26
CA VAL A 87 -23.62 11.10 -20.37
C VAL A 87 -23.77 10.46 -18.99
N ALA A 88 -24.95 9.92 -18.71
CA ALA A 88 -25.23 9.21 -17.47
C ALA A 88 -25.71 7.79 -17.75
N MET A 89 -25.08 6.81 -17.11
CA MET A 89 -25.63 5.45 -17.01
C MET A 89 -26.72 5.42 -15.93
N GLU A 90 -27.72 4.57 -16.09
CA GLU A 90 -28.74 4.29 -15.08
C GLU A 90 -28.34 3.08 -14.21
N THR A 91 -28.91 2.97 -13.00
CA THR A 91 -28.72 1.76 -12.18
C THR A 91 -29.23 0.53 -12.94
N GLY A 92 -28.36 -0.46 -13.10
CA GLY A 92 -28.64 -1.68 -13.87
C GLY A 92 -28.08 -1.63 -15.29
N ASP A 93 -27.63 -0.46 -15.78
CA ASP A 93 -26.94 -0.37 -17.06
C ASP A 93 -25.58 -1.08 -16.97
N LEU A 94 -25.33 -1.93 -17.95
CA LEU A 94 -24.08 -2.65 -18.10
C LEU A 94 -23.64 -2.56 -19.56
N ALA A 95 -22.40 -2.14 -19.76
CA ALA A 95 -21.78 -2.05 -21.07
C ALA A 95 -20.48 -2.84 -21.10
N LEU A 96 -20.29 -3.61 -22.17
CA LEU A 96 -19.07 -4.36 -22.43
C LEU A 96 -18.53 -3.93 -23.80
N VAL A 97 -17.35 -3.31 -23.82
CA VAL A 97 -16.80 -2.64 -25.02
C VAL A 97 -15.35 -3.04 -25.22
N GLN A 98 -14.85 -3.00 -26.45
CA GLN A 98 -13.42 -3.23 -26.70
C GLN A 98 -12.59 -1.99 -26.44
N ALA A 99 -13.11 -0.83 -26.81
CA ALA A 99 -12.46 0.44 -26.57
C ALA A 99 -13.47 1.50 -26.16
N PHE A 100 -12.99 2.47 -25.41
CA PHE A 100 -13.76 3.58 -24.89
C PHE A 100 -12.93 4.86 -24.96
N ASP A 101 -13.41 5.87 -25.68
CA ASP A 101 -12.77 7.18 -25.75
C ASP A 101 -13.70 8.29 -25.29
N MET A 102 -13.14 9.23 -24.51
CA MET A 102 -13.78 10.47 -24.11
C MET A 102 -12.97 11.68 -24.60
N GLU A 103 -13.66 12.70 -25.11
CA GLU A 103 -13.10 14.02 -25.39
C GLU A 103 -12.87 14.87 -24.13
N LEU A 104 -12.10 15.96 -24.26
CA LEU A 104 -11.64 16.84 -23.17
C LEU A 104 -12.78 17.44 -22.30
N PHE A 105 -13.98 17.54 -22.86
CA PHE A 105 -15.14 18.12 -22.19
C PHE A 105 -16.31 17.16 -22.04
N ALA A 106 -16.11 15.89 -22.44
CA ALA A 106 -17.08 14.84 -22.19
C ALA A 106 -17.20 14.59 -20.69
N GLN A 107 -18.41 14.30 -20.21
CA GLN A 107 -18.65 13.77 -18.88
C GLN A 107 -19.32 12.41 -18.97
N LEU A 108 -18.85 11.44 -18.19
CA LEU A 108 -19.53 10.16 -17.99
C LEU A 108 -19.74 9.92 -16.49
N THR A 109 -20.99 9.75 -16.09
CA THR A 109 -21.36 9.35 -14.73
C THR A 109 -21.87 7.91 -14.71
N ILE A 110 -21.18 7.06 -13.93
CA ILE A 110 -21.51 5.65 -13.71
C ILE A 110 -22.01 5.51 -12.26
N PRO A 111 -23.32 5.52 -11.98
CA PRO A 111 -23.83 5.45 -10.62
C PRO A 111 -23.65 4.04 -10.03
N ALA A 112 -23.88 3.93 -8.72
CA ALA A 112 -23.90 2.64 -8.05
C ALA A 112 -24.90 1.67 -8.71
N GLY A 113 -24.45 0.44 -8.95
CA GLY A 113 -25.23 -0.60 -9.64
C GLY A 113 -25.21 -0.52 -11.17
N ALA A 114 -24.51 0.45 -11.77
CA ALA A 114 -24.14 0.44 -13.18
C ALA A 114 -22.69 -0.02 -13.40
N GLY A 115 -22.31 -0.35 -14.63
CA GLY A 115 -20.91 -0.62 -14.93
C GLY A 115 -20.49 -0.63 -16.40
N LEU A 116 -19.25 -0.18 -16.65
CA LEU A 116 -18.60 -0.14 -17.96
C LEU A 116 -17.33 -1.02 -17.95
N PHE A 117 -17.27 -2.01 -18.82
CA PHE A 117 -16.17 -2.97 -18.88
C PHE A 117 -15.50 -2.95 -20.25
N VAL A 118 -14.18 -2.75 -20.27
CA VAL A 118 -13.33 -2.67 -21.44
C VAL A 118 -12.51 -3.95 -21.56
N TYR A 119 -12.54 -4.62 -22.71
CA TYR A 119 -11.83 -5.90 -22.91
C TYR A 119 -10.96 -5.95 -24.17
N GLY A 120 -10.78 -4.82 -24.87
CA GLY A 120 -9.91 -4.75 -26.03
C GLY A 120 -8.45 -5.00 -25.69
N ASP A 121 -7.72 -5.49 -26.68
CA ASP A 121 -6.26 -5.64 -26.62
C ASP A 121 -5.62 -4.25 -26.41
N PRO A 122 -4.83 -4.05 -25.33
CA PRO A 122 -4.26 -2.75 -24.99
C PRO A 122 -3.40 -2.10 -26.08
N ASP A 123 -2.73 -2.88 -26.92
CA ASP A 123 -1.80 -2.37 -27.93
C ASP A 123 -2.53 -1.88 -29.19
N SER A 124 -3.64 -2.54 -29.52
CA SER A 124 -4.40 -2.27 -30.74
C SER A 124 -5.72 -1.53 -30.51
N ARG A 125 -6.24 -1.56 -29.28
CA ARG A 125 -7.54 -1.00 -28.89
C ARG A 125 -7.44 -0.28 -27.53
N PRO A 126 -6.58 0.75 -27.42
CA PRO A 126 -6.46 1.51 -26.19
C PRO A 126 -7.76 2.25 -25.89
N SER A 127 -8.09 2.41 -24.61
CA SER A 127 -9.20 3.28 -24.17
C SER A 127 -8.63 4.53 -23.51
N THR A 128 -9.12 5.71 -23.90
CA THR A 128 -8.57 6.98 -23.43
C THR A 128 -9.64 7.91 -22.87
N VAL A 129 -9.48 8.33 -21.62
CA VAL A 129 -10.34 9.33 -20.98
C VAL A 129 -9.63 10.68 -20.96
N ARG A 130 -10.18 11.68 -21.67
CA ARG A 130 -9.67 13.07 -21.66
C ARG A 130 -10.53 14.03 -20.85
N GLY A 131 -11.79 13.68 -20.62
CA GLY A 131 -12.81 14.49 -19.94
C GLY A 131 -13.02 14.11 -18.48
N TYR A 132 -14.25 14.30 -17.98
CA TYR A 132 -14.64 14.00 -16.60
C TYR A 132 -15.29 12.62 -16.47
N LEU A 133 -14.68 11.72 -15.72
CA LEU A 133 -15.23 10.40 -15.43
C LEU A 133 -15.60 10.32 -13.95
N GLU A 134 -16.89 10.13 -13.68
CA GLU A 134 -17.45 9.99 -12.35
C GLU A 134 -17.92 8.55 -12.11
N VAL A 135 -17.34 7.87 -11.13
CA VAL A 135 -17.62 6.45 -10.86
C VAL A 135 -18.12 6.25 -9.43
N GLY A 136 -19.40 5.88 -9.30
CA GLY A 136 -20.00 5.28 -8.10
C GLY A 136 -20.37 3.80 -8.27
N GLY A 137 -20.36 3.29 -9.52
CA GLY A 137 -20.56 1.88 -9.86
C GLY A 137 -19.26 1.14 -10.12
N ALA A 138 -19.22 0.35 -11.19
CA ALA A 138 -18.03 -0.37 -11.63
C ALA A 138 -17.45 0.18 -12.94
N ILE A 139 -16.13 0.28 -13.02
CA ILE A 139 -15.42 0.40 -14.29
C ILE A 139 -14.25 -0.58 -14.29
N GLY A 140 -13.92 -1.17 -15.43
CA GLY A 140 -12.73 -1.99 -15.56
C GLY A 140 -12.78 -2.89 -16.77
N GLY A 141 -12.66 -4.19 -16.59
CA GLY A 141 -12.41 -5.16 -17.66
C GLY A 141 -10.90 -5.43 -17.89
N PRO A 142 -10.56 -6.42 -18.74
CA PRO A 142 -9.17 -6.79 -18.97
C PRO A 142 -8.39 -5.91 -19.95
N GLY A 143 -9.06 -4.94 -20.56
CA GLY A 143 -8.43 -3.93 -21.38
C GLY A 143 -7.66 -2.91 -20.55
N ARG A 144 -6.98 -2.01 -21.27
CA ARG A 144 -6.27 -0.87 -20.71
C ARG A 144 -7.10 0.40 -20.85
N ILE A 145 -7.18 1.17 -19.77
CA ILE A 145 -7.78 2.51 -19.74
C ILE A 145 -6.70 3.51 -19.34
N ASP A 146 -6.53 4.55 -20.15
CA ASP A 146 -5.60 5.65 -19.89
C ASP A 146 -6.39 6.92 -19.52
N LEU A 147 -6.19 7.44 -18.30
CA LEU A 147 -6.72 8.73 -17.86
C LEU A 147 -5.68 9.80 -18.22
N MET A 148 -5.95 10.62 -19.23
CA MET A 148 -5.02 11.64 -19.73
C MET A 148 -4.85 12.80 -18.73
N PRO A 149 -3.74 13.55 -18.73
CA PRO A 149 -3.46 14.61 -17.75
C PRO A 149 -4.52 15.72 -17.61
N SER A 150 -5.38 15.88 -18.62
CA SER A 150 -6.49 16.84 -18.60
C SER A 150 -7.78 16.27 -18.02
N SER A 151 -7.85 14.94 -17.85
CA SER A 151 -9.02 14.26 -17.33
C SER A 151 -9.19 14.52 -15.84
N LEU A 152 -10.42 14.41 -15.39
CA LEU A 152 -10.73 14.44 -13.96
C LEU A 152 -11.45 13.14 -13.66
N PHE A 153 -10.89 12.32 -12.77
CA PHE A 153 -11.58 11.14 -12.25
C PHE A 153 -12.11 11.47 -10.87
N GLY A 154 -13.41 11.25 -10.65
CA GLY A 154 -14.06 11.48 -9.37
C GLY A 154 -14.88 10.29 -8.90
N THR A 155 -14.90 10.07 -7.60
CA THR A 155 -15.88 9.19 -6.93
C THR A 155 -16.83 10.07 -6.12
N THR A 156 -18.12 10.07 -6.42
CA THR A 156 -19.09 11.00 -5.79
C THR A 156 -19.84 10.45 -4.60
N ALA A 157 -19.75 9.15 -4.37
CA ALA A 157 -20.46 8.56 -3.25
C ALA A 157 -19.59 8.53 -2.00
N PHE A 158 -19.87 9.44 -1.06
CA PHE A 158 -19.37 9.40 0.33
C PHE A 158 -19.73 8.10 1.09
N SER A 159 -20.45 7.16 0.46
CA SER A 159 -20.93 5.91 1.06
C SER A 159 -20.92 4.69 0.14
N SER A 160 -20.56 4.82 -1.14
CA SER A 160 -20.41 3.67 -2.02
C SER A 160 -19.03 3.65 -2.65
N ASP A 161 -18.30 2.57 -2.38
CA ASP A 161 -16.97 2.34 -2.92
C ASP A 161 -17.03 2.36 -4.46
N ALA A 162 -16.17 3.15 -5.10
CA ALA A 162 -15.94 2.99 -6.54
C ALA A 162 -15.17 1.69 -6.76
N VAL A 163 -15.69 0.82 -7.62
CA VAL A 163 -15.12 -0.49 -7.86
C VAL A 163 -14.39 -0.50 -9.20
N LEU A 164 -13.08 -0.72 -9.14
CA LEU A 164 -12.25 -1.07 -10.28
C LEU A 164 -12.15 -2.59 -10.37
N ASP A 165 -12.81 -3.18 -11.36
CA ASP A 165 -12.96 -4.64 -11.48
C ASP A 165 -12.60 -5.10 -12.89
N PRO A 166 -11.60 -5.99 -13.08
CA PRO A 166 -11.27 -6.54 -14.39
C PRO A 166 -12.34 -7.50 -14.88
N THR A 167 -13.26 -7.88 -14.00
CA THR A 167 -14.39 -8.75 -14.31
C THR A 167 -15.68 -8.00 -14.04
N PRO A 168 -16.79 -8.29 -14.73
CA PRO A 168 -18.10 -7.74 -14.36
C PRO A 168 -18.68 -8.28 -13.02
N ALA A 169 -17.85 -8.51 -12.00
CA ALA A 169 -18.19 -9.31 -10.81
C ALA A 169 -19.16 -8.67 -9.82
N LEU A 170 -19.73 -7.50 -10.14
CA LEU A 170 -21.00 -7.07 -9.53
C LEU A 170 -22.14 -8.08 -9.77
N ALA A 171 -21.96 -9.01 -10.69
CA ALA A 171 -22.78 -10.20 -10.82
C ALA A 171 -21.86 -11.44 -10.63
N GLY A 172 -22.14 -12.28 -9.61
CA GLY A 172 -21.22 -13.23 -8.94
C GLY A 172 -20.50 -14.34 -9.73
N ASP A 173 -20.44 -14.26 -11.05
CA ASP A 173 -19.50 -14.92 -11.98
C ASP A 173 -19.91 -14.43 -13.39
N PRO A 174 -19.32 -13.33 -13.89
CA PRO A 174 -19.85 -12.65 -15.07
C PRO A 174 -19.78 -13.50 -16.33
N CYS A 175 -18.82 -14.42 -16.42
CA CYS A 175 -18.71 -15.37 -17.53
C CYS A 175 -19.85 -16.40 -17.54
N SER A 176 -20.52 -16.60 -16.39
CA SER A 176 -21.72 -17.43 -16.27
C SER A 176 -23.03 -16.65 -16.47
N LEU A 177 -23.00 -15.33 -16.28
CA LEU A 177 -24.17 -14.45 -16.34
C LEU A 177 -24.46 -13.91 -17.73
N PHE A 178 -23.42 -13.84 -18.58
CA PHE A 178 -23.54 -13.37 -19.95
C PHE A 178 -23.22 -14.53 -20.90
N ASP A 179 -24.27 -15.24 -21.30
CA ASP A 179 -24.16 -16.26 -22.35
C ASP A 179 -23.62 -15.62 -23.63
N GLY A 180 -22.47 -16.11 -24.11
CA GLY A 180 -21.89 -15.69 -25.38
C GLY A 180 -20.87 -14.56 -25.34
N LEU A 181 -20.31 -14.20 -24.17
CA LEU A 181 -19.20 -13.24 -24.14
C LEU A 181 -17.95 -13.75 -24.87
N PRO A 182 -17.18 -12.86 -25.51
CA PRO A 182 -15.85 -13.19 -26.00
C PRO A 182 -14.98 -13.74 -24.86
N PRO A 183 -14.20 -14.82 -25.08
CA PRO A 183 -13.27 -15.33 -24.07
C PRO A 183 -12.31 -14.26 -23.51
N ALA A 184 -11.97 -13.25 -24.32
CA ALA A 184 -11.15 -12.12 -23.91
C ALA A 184 -11.79 -11.27 -22.82
N ALA A 185 -13.12 -11.10 -22.81
CA ALA A 185 -13.85 -10.37 -21.75
C ALA A 185 -13.84 -11.11 -20.40
N CYS A 186 -13.44 -12.38 -20.41
CA CYS A 186 -13.32 -13.24 -19.24
C CYS A 186 -11.87 -13.41 -18.76
N ALA A 187 -10.92 -12.72 -19.38
CA ALA A 187 -9.54 -12.75 -18.91
C ALA A 187 -9.43 -12.04 -17.55
N ALA A 188 -8.56 -12.56 -16.69
CA ALA A 188 -8.20 -11.91 -15.44
C ALA A 188 -7.09 -10.89 -15.66
N GLY A 189 -7.01 -9.89 -14.78
CA GLY A 189 -6.11 -8.75 -14.91
C GLY A 189 -6.71 -7.67 -15.79
N GLY A 190 -6.30 -6.42 -15.57
CA GLY A 190 -6.74 -5.21 -16.26
C GLY A 190 -5.85 -4.06 -15.78
N GLU A 191 -5.67 -3.03 -16.60
CA GLU A 191 -4.75 -1.93 -16.31
C GLU A 191 -5.47 -0.58 -16.41
N LEU A 192 -5.35 0.25 -15.36
CA LEU A 192 -5.72 1.66 -15.39
C LEU A 192 -4.46 2.49 -15.16
N PHE A 193 -4.10 3.29 -16.16
CA PHE A 193 -3.04 4.28 -16.05
C PHE A 193 -3.66 5.64 -15.74
N ASP A 194 -3.28 6.21 -14.61
CA ASP A 194 -3.67 7.55 -14.23
C ASP A 194 -2.52 8.52 -14.52
N TYR A 195 -2.57 9.21 -15.65
CA TYR A 195 -1.65 10.32 -15.96
C TYR A 195 -2.15 11.65 -15.40
N SER A 196 -3.25 11.65 -14.64
CA SER A 196 -3.97 12.84 -14.20
C SER A 196 -4.12 12.91 -12.68
N ALA A 197 -5.02 13.76 -12.20
CA ALA A 197 -5.43 13.79 -10.80
C ALA A 197 -6.68 12.92 -10.58
N MET A 198 -6.49 11.70 -10.04
CA MET A 198 -7.60 10.85 -9.61
C MET A 198 -8.08 11.22 -8.21
N ASN A 199 -9.38 11.40 -8.04
CA ASN A 199 -9.98 11.76 -6.77
C ASN A 199 -10.91 10.66 -6.24
N GLY A 200 -10.52 10.02 -5.13
CA GLY A 200 -11.17 8.85 -4.54
C GLY A 200 -11.88 9.14 -3.21
N TYR A 201 -12.65 10.23 -3.08
CA TYR A 201 -13.35 10.62 -1.84
C TYR A 201 -14.39 9.59 -1.32
N GLY A 202 -14.77 8.60 -2.12
CA GLY A 202 -15.75 7.55 -1.75
C GLY A 202 -15.13 6.19 -1.43
N GLY A 203 -13.80 6.07 -1.50
CA GLY A 203 -13.11 4.80 -1.44
C GLY A 203 -12.94 4.17 -2.81
N LEU A 204 -11.75 3.60 -3.05
CA LEU A 204 -11.40 2.92 -4.29
C LEU A 204 -11.16 1.44 -4.03
N ARG A 205 -11.80 0.55 -4.78
CA ARG A 205 -11.63 -0.89 -4.60
C ARG A 205 -11.11 -1.54 -5.87
N LEU A 206 -9.87 -2.02 -5.81
CA LEU A 206 -9.25 -2.83 -6.86
C LEU A 206 -9.59 -4.30 -6.60
N ILE A 207 -10.37 -4.92 -7.48
CA ILE A 207 -10.82 -6.32 -7.37
C ILE A 207 -10.17 -7.16 -8.48
N GLY A 208 -10.22 -8.49 -8.38
CA GLY A 208 -9.97 -9.39 -9.52
C GLY A 208 -8.55 -9.39 -10.12
N GLY A 209 -7.55 -8.85 -9.42
CA GLY A 209 -6.20 -8.75 -9.97
C GLY A 209 -5.93 -7.49 -10.79
N TYR A 210 -6.75 -6.44 -10.65
CA TYR A 210 -6.54 -5.17 -11.34
C TYR A 210 -5.24 -4.47 -10.92
N ASP A 211 -4.55 -3.89 -11.92
CA ASP A 211 -3.37 -3.07 -11.73
C ASP A 211 -3.73 -1.59 -11.95
N LEU A 212 -3.54 -0.78 -10.90
CA LEU A 212 -3.63 0.68 -10.98
C LEU A 212 -2.23 1.27 -10.98
N ILE A 213 -1.88 2.00 -12.03
CA ILE A 213 -0.59 2.64 -12.21
C ILE A 213 -0.81 4.16 -12.16
N VAL A 214 -0.26 4.80 -11.14
CA VAL A 214 -0.39 6.23 -10.89
C VAL A 214 0.84 6.96 -11.43
N GLU A 215 0.65 7.65 -12.54
CA GLU A 215 1.59 8.57 -13.21
C GLU A 215 1.12 10.04 -13.11
N GLY A 216 0.22 10.33 -12.18
CA GLY A 216 -0.23 11.67 -11.86
C GLY A 216 -0.35 11.89 -10.35
N ALA A 217 -1.54 12.23 -9.87
CA ALA A 217 -1.83 12.50 -8.47
C ALA A 217 -3.10 11.77 -8.02
N LEU A 218 -2.96 10.71 -7.23
CA LEU A 218 -4.11 10.00 -6.66
C LEU A 218 -4.45 10.56 -5.27
N VAL A 219 -5.71 10.93 -5.03
CA VAL A 219 -6.19 11.52 -3.77
C VAL A 219 -7.22 10.61 -3.11
N PRO A 220 -6.82 9.57 -2.35
CA PRO A 220 -7.78 8.80 -1.57
C PRO A 220 -8.16 9.59 -0.32
N ALA A 221 -9.45 9.61 0.01
CA ALA A 221 -9.94 10.18 1.26
C ALA A 221 -10.83 9.17 2.00
N ASP A 222 -10.94 9.36 3.31
CA ASP A 222 -11.85 8.70 4.26
C ASP A 222 -11.94 7.16 4.16
N ALA A 223 -12.59 6.62 3.13
CA ALA A 223 -12.72 5.19 2.90
C ALA A 223 -11.44 4.52 2.36
N GLY A 224 -10.49 5.29 1.83
CA GLY A 224 -9.17 4.79 1.42
C GLY A 224 -9.17 3.95 0.14
N ILE A 225 -8.24 3.00 0.03
CA ILE A 225 -8.05 2.10 -1.11
C ILE A 225 -8.05 0.65 -0.63
N GLY A 226 -9.08 -0.09 -1.00
CA GLY A 226 -9.15 -1.55 -0.85
C GLY A 226 -8.53 -2.26 -2.05
N LEU A 227 -7.71 -3.28 -1.81
CA LEU A 227 -7.09 -4.10 -2.86
C LEU A 227 -7.35 -5.59 -2.60
N ALA A 228 -7.93 -6.30 -3.57
CA ALA A 228 -8.15 -7.73 -3.48
C ALA A 228 -6.88 -8.53 -3.82
N ALA A 229 -6.91 -9.84 -3.57
CA ALA A 229 -5.80 -10.70 -3.94
C ALA A 229 -5.50 -10.63 -5.44
N GLY A 230 -4.22 -10.58 -5.77
CA GLY A 230 -3.74 -10.42 -7.14
C GLY A 230 -3.57 -8.96 -7.58
N SER A 231 -4.32 -8.02 -7.00
CA SER A 231 -4.28 -6.61 -7.41
C SER A 231 -3.00 -5.90 -7.00
N ARG A 232 -2.63 -4.89 -7.79
CA ARG A 232 -1.45 -4.05 -7.56
C ARG A 232 -1.81 -2.57 -7.68
N LEU A 233 -1.27 -1.77 -6.77
CA LEU A 233 -1.17 -0.32 -6.91
C LEU A 233 0.30 0.05 -7.10
N VAL A 234 0.64 0.72 -8.20
CA VAL A 234 1.98 1.20 -8.52
C VAL A 234 1.97 2.72 -8.55
N ILE A 235 2.87 3.35 -7.81
CA ILE A 235 3.10 4.80 -7.84
C ILE A 235 4.40 5.03 -8.60
N GLY A 236 4.34 5.65 -9.77
CA GLY A 236 5.52 5.88 -10.60
C GLY A 236 6.50 6.89 -9.99
N ALA A 237 7.75 6.85 -10.45
CA ALA A 237 8.78 7.80 -10.00
C ALA A 237 8.41 9.25 -10.39
N GLY A 238 8.52 10.18 -9.44
CA GLY A 238 8.12 11.58 -9.64
C GLY A 238 6.62 11.86 -9.50
N HIS A 239 5.81 10.84 -9.25
CA HIS A 239 4.36 10.95 -9.07
C HIS A 239 3.97 10.83 -7.60
N GLN A 240 2.73 11.16 -7.25
CA GLN A 240 2.33 11.21 -5.84
C GLN A 240 0.93 10.66 -5.55
N VAL A 241 0.76 10.14 -4.33
CA VAL A 241 -0.53 9.78 -3.76
C VAL A 241 -0.75 10.65 -2.52
N ASN A 242 -1.81 11.45 -2.52
CA ASN A 242 -2.16 12.40 -1.48
C ASN A 242 -3.31 11.86 -0.62
N VAL A 243 -2.99 11.27 0.53
CA VAL A 243 -3.96 10.61 1.40
C VAL A 243 -4.58 11.61 2.38
N HIS A 244 -5.86 11.91 2.22
CA HIS A 244 -6.63 12.80 3.09
C HIS A 244 -7.40 12.02 4.16
N GLY A 245 -7.64 12.65 5.32
CA GLY A 245 -8.49 12.07 6.37
C GLY A 245 -7.93 10.79 6.97
N ASP A 246 -8.75 9.76 7.10
CA ASP A 246 -8.36 8.43 7.60
C ASP A 246 -8.28 7.37 6.48
N GLY A 247 -8.00 7.81 5.24
CA GLY A 247 -7.89 6.90 4.11
C GLY A 247 -6.79 5.85 4.32
N ASP A 248 -7.20 4.57 4.37
CA ASP A 248 -6.32 3.41 4.56
C ASP A 248 -5.99 2.71 3.23
N PHE A 249 -4.89 1.95 3.18
CA PHE A 249 -4.64 0.98 2.11
C PHE A 249 -4.83 -0.42 2.67
N TYR A 250 -5.88 -1.13 2.28
CA TYR A 250 -6.24 -2.39 2.91
C TYR A 250 -6.47 -3.55 1.97
N ALA A 251 -6.24 -4.76 2.49
CA ALA A 251 -6.52 -5.98 1.74
C ALA A 251 -8.02 -6.31 1.82
N ILE A 252 -8.63 -6.59 0.67
CA ILE A 252 -9.96 -7.18 0.53
C ILE A 252 -9.79 -8.69 0.51
N GLY A 253 -10.64 -9.41 1.24
CA GLY A 253 -10.61 -10.88 1.31
C GLY A 253 -9.80 -11.40 2.49
N LYS A 254 -10.38 -12.36 3.24
CA LYS A 254 -9.73 -12.98 4.41
C LYS A 254 -9.06 -14.28 4.02
N GLY A 255 -7.75 -14.38 4.28
CA GLY A 255 -6.98 -15.61 4.05
C GLY A 255 -6.42 -15.74 2.63
N GLU A 256 -6.63 -14.74 1.78
CA GLU A 256 -6.09 -14.71 0.43
C GLU A 256 -4.66 -14.11 0.40
N PRO A 257 -3.89 -14.34 -0.69
CA PRO A 257 -2.62 -13.67 -0.88
C PRO A 257 -2.79 -12.14 -0.82
N ARG A 258 -2.03 -11.46 0.03
CA ARG A 258 -2.17 -10.02 0.17
C ARG A 258 -1.87 -9.29 -1.16
N PRO A 259 -2.64 -8.25 -1.53
CA PRO A 259 -2.33 -7.33 -2.64
C PRO A 259 -0.97 -6.65 -2.47
N VAL A 260 -0.47 -6.01 -3.53
CA VAL A 260 0.83 -5.31 -3.53
C VAL A 260 0.65 -3.81 -3.75
N LEU A 261 1.26 -3.00 -2.89
CA LEU A 261 1.52 -1.58 -3.11
C LEU A 261 2.99 -1.40 -3.46
N VAL A 262 3.30 -0.87 -4.64
CA VAL A 262 4.65 -0.55 -5.12
C VAL A 262 4.79 0.97 -5.17
N ASN A 263 5.63 1.55 -4.32
CA ASN A 263 5.86 2.98 -4.28
C ASN A 263 7.25 3.32 -4.86
N HIS A 264 7.29 3.95 -6.03
CA HIS A 264 8.49 4.59 -6.59
C HIS A 264 8.40 6.13 -6.53
N GLY A 265 7.24 6.68 -6.17
CA GLY A 265 6.96 8.11 -6.09
C GLY A 265 6.89 8.62 -4.66
N ILE A 266 5.89 9.44 -4.35
CA ILE A 266 5.69 10.05 -3.02
C ILE A 266 4.30 9.72 -2.49
N ILE A 267 4.19 9.13 -1.31
CA ILE A 267 2.93 9.06 -0.55
C ILE A 267 2.90 10.23 0.43
N ARG A 268 1.97 11.18 0.25
CA ARG A 268 1.78 12.34 1.14
C ARG A 268 0.53 12.15 1.99
N LYS A 269 0.65 12.19 3.30
CA LYS A 269 -0.47 12.19 4.24
C LYS A 269 -0.83 13.62 4.61
N PHE A 270 -2.05 14.02 4.29
CA PHE A 270 -2.63 15.31 4.68
C PHE A 270 -3.66 15.15 5.78
N ARG A 271 -3.79 16.18 6.61
CA ARG A 271 -4.85 16.23 7.61
C ARG A 271 -6.23 16.25 6.95
N GLY A 272 -7.17 15.47 7.48
CA GLY A 272 -8.59 15.70 7.21
C GLY A 272 -9.03 17.08 7.71
N GLY A 273 -10.13 17.65 7.20
CA GLY A 273 -10.60 18.99 7.57
C GLY A 273 -11.01 19.21 9.05
N GLY A 274 -10.68 18.29 9.96
CA GLY A 274 -10.98 18.33 11.39
C GLY A 274 -9.76 18.57 12.29
N SER A 275 -10.01 18.79 13.59
CA SER A 275 -8.97 18.96 14.61
C SER A 275 -8.26 17.66 15.01
N ASP A 276 -8.73 16.53 14.51
CA ASP A 276 -8.29 15.20 14.92
C ASP A 276 -7.12 14.72 14.06
N ARG A 277 -6.20 13.98 14.68
CA ARG A 277 -5.03 13.41 14.01
C ARG A 277 -5.50 12.35 13.02
N GLY A 278 -5.10 12.44 11.75
CA GLY A 278 -5.40 11.42 10.76
C GLY A 278 -4.45 10.23 10.89
N VAL A 279 -4.98 9.01 10.82
CA VAL A 279 -4.18 7.78 10.78
C VAL A 279 -4.44 7.06 9.48
N THR A 280 -3.38 6.75 8.73
CA THR A 280 -3.43 5.89 7.55
C THR A 280 -2.70 4.59 7.83
N VAL A 281 -3.35 3.47 7.56
CA VAL A 281 -2.82 2.12 7.70
C VAL A 281 -2.59 1.51 6.32
N ILE A 282 -1.36 1.11 6.04
CA ILE A 282 -1.00 0.29 4.89
C ILE A 282 -0.94 -1.18 5.34
N SER A 283 -2.02 -1.92 5.09
CA SER A 283 -2.14 -3.34 5.44
C SER A 283 -1.85 -4.35 4.31
N THR A 284 -1.39 -3.84 3.18
CA THR A 284 -1.02 -4.62 1.98
C THR A 284 0.48 -4.95 1.96
N ARG A 285 0.95 -5.73 0.96
CA ARG A 285 2.40 -5.93 0.77
C ARG A 285 2.99 -4.66 0.18
N TYR A 286 3.78 -3.94 0.96
CA TYR A 286 4.51 -2.76 0.49
C TYR A 286 5.83 -3.14 -0.20
N ARG A 287 6.20 -2.43 -1.27
CA ARG A 287 7.45 -2.55 -2.02
C ARG A 287 7.84 -1.18 -2.58
N GLY A 288 9.12 -1.03 -2.94
CA GLY A 288 9.64 0.17 -3.59
C GLY A 288 10.47 1.05 -2.67
N ASP A 289 11.11 2.03 -3.28
CA ASP A 289 12.09 2.99 -2.75
C ASP A 289 11.55 4.43 -2.71
N GLY A 290 10.28 4.62 -3.06
CA GLY A 290 9.60 5.90 -3.01
C GLY A 290 9.47 6.47 -1.59
N GLU A 291 9.22 7.76 -1.53
CA GLU A 291 9.13 8.54 -0.30
C GLU A 291 7.75 8.45 0.35
N ILE A 292 7.72 8.61 1.68
CA ILE A 292 6.49 8.86 2.44
C ILE A 292 6.68 10.17 3.21
N TRP A 293 5.75 11.10 3.02
CA TRP A 293 5.70 12.38 3.69
C TRP A 293 4.46 12.46 4.58
N VAL A 294 4.64 12.81 5.84
CA VAL A 294 3.57 12.86 6.84
C VAL A 294 3.62 14.22 7.54
N GLU A 295 2.49 14.91 7.61
CA GLU A 295 2.39 16.17 8.36
C GLU A 295 2.59 15.95 9.87
N GLU A 296 3.06 16.97 10.60
CA GLU A 296 3.59 16.90 11.99
C GLU A 296 2.66 16.24 13.04
N GLN A 297 1.37 16.05 12.73
CA GLN A 297 0.38 15.49 13.64
C GLN A 297 -0.29 14.21 13.13
N ASP A 298 -0.03 13.80 11.90
CA ASP A 298 -0.63 12.62 11.28
C ASP A 298 0.26 11.39 11.44
N GLU A 299 -0.29 10.24 11.06
CA GLU A 299 0.31 8.95 11.31
C GLU A 299 0.18 8.04 10.08
N VAL A 300 1.27 7.39 9.67
CA VAL A 300 1.24 6.29 8.70
C VAL A 300 1.77 5.02 9.37
N ILE A 301 0.98 3.95 9.34
CA ILE A 301 1.29 2.64 9.90
C ILE A 301 1.43 1.64 8.75
N ILE A 302 2.61 1.06 8.56
CA ILE A 302 2.79 -0.08 7.65
C ILE A 302 2.73 -1.37 8.46
N THR A 303 1.73 -2.22 8.18
CA THR A 303 1.57 -3.48 8.91
C THR A 303 2.48 -4.59 8.38
N ASP A 304 2.83 -5.51 9.26
CA ASP A 304 3.74 -6.61 8.95
C ASP A 304 3.18 -7.55 7.87
N GLY A 305 4.06 -7.89 6.90
CA GLY A 305 3.72 -8.53 5.62
C GLY A 305 4.46 -7.91 4.41
N SER A 306 5.05 -6.73 4.58
CA SER A 306 6.01 -6.14 3.64
C SER A 306 7.33 -6.92 3.65
N ARG A 307 7.82 -7.39 2.49
CA ARG A 307 9.03 -8.22 2.40
C ARG A 307 10.34 -7.43 2.41
N ARG A 308 10.28 -6.09 2.39
CA ARG A 308 11.45 -5.22 2.55
C ARG A 308 11.10 -4.10 3.55
N PRO A 309 11.95 -3.84 4.55
CA PRO A 309 11.96 -2.53 5.21
C PRO A 309 12.17 -1.50 4.10
N ALA A 310 11.33 -0.46 4.02
CA ALA A 310 11.65 0.67 3.18
C ALA A 310 12.90 1.36 3.78
N GLU A 311 13.93 1.57 2.97
CA GLU A 311 15.07 2.40 3.37
C GLU A 311 14.63 3.86 3.32
N VAL A 312 14.81 4.57 4.42
CA VAL A 312 14.31 5.93 4.63
C VAL A 312 15.50 6.88 4.69
N THR A 313 15.64 7.76 3.71
CA THR A 313 16.70 8.77 3.68
C THR A 313 16.44 9.84 4.74
N ALA A 314 17.49 10.31 5.41
CA ALA A 314 17.41 11.32 6.47
C ALA A 314 16.62 12.57 6.00
N GLY A 315 15.48 12.84 6.65
CA GLY A 315 14.52 13.89 6.25
C GLY A 315 13.17 13.35 5.76
N SER A 316 13.05 12.03 5.54
CA SER A 316 11.82 11.35 5.13
C SER A 316 11.21 10.61 6.34
N LEU A 317 9.88 10.64 6.50
CA LEU A 317 9.20 10.07 7.66
C LEU A 317 8.51 8.75 7.30
N LEU A 318 8.97 7.67 7.91
CA LEU A 318 8.30 6.37 7.89
C LEU A 318 8.19 5.88 9.34
N GLY A 319 6.96 5.68 9.81
CA GLY A 319 6.65 5.08 11.11
C GLY A 319 5.88 6.01 12.05
N SER A 320 4.61 5.69 12.22
CA SER A 320 3.68 6.21 13.22
C SER A 320 4.24 6.94 14.46
N GLY A 321 3.91 8.24 14.60
CA GLY A 321 4.11 9.04 15.82
C GLY A 321 4.32 10.54 15.63
N PRO A 322 3.91 11.43 16.55
CA PRO A 322 4.13 12.87 16.38
C PRO A 322 5.61 13.23 16.61
N CYS A 323 6.30 13.65 15.56
CA CYS A 323 7.63 14.24 15.67
C CYS A 323 7.53 15.64 16.31
N ARG A 324 8.22 15.88 17.43
CA ARG A 324 8.38 17.23 17.97
C ARG A 324 9.85 17.64 18.01
N ARG A 325 10.15 18.65 17.17
CA ARG A 325 11.34 19.54 17.08
C ARG A 325 12.63 19.02 16.41
N ALA A 326 13.36 20.02 15.91
CA ALA A 326 14.41 20.05 14.89
C ALA A 326 15.75 19.35 15.20
N SER A 327 15.79 18.32 16.05
CA SER A 327 17.04 17.64 16.43
C SER A 327 17.18 16.21 15.92
N GLY A 328 16.36 15.76 14.97
CA GLY A 328 16.66 14.57 14.17
C GLY A 328 16.37 13.21 14.80
N ASP A 329 15.74 13.13 15.97
CA ASP A 329 15.35 11.86 16.58
C ASP A 329 13.84 11.60 16.37
N CYS A 330 13.52 10.61 15.53
CA CYS A 330 12.15 10.11 15.35
C CYS A 330 11.89 8.98 16.35
N HIS A 331 10.88 9.14 17.21
CA HIS A 331 10.48 8.11 18.18
C HIS A 331 9.29 7.29 17.67
N PHE A 332 9.42 5.97 17.69
CA PHE A 332 8.33 5.02 17.46
C PHE A 332 7.20 5.26 18.47
N THR A 333 6.01 5.67 18.02
CA THR A 333 4.88 5.80 18.97
C THR A 333 4.33 4.44 19.35
N THR A 334 4.33 4.25 20.67
CA THR A 334 3.93 3.09 21.45
C THR A 334 2.43 3.12 21.72
N LEU A 335 1.80 1.95 21.52
CA LEU A 335 0.55 1.37 22.06
C LEU A 335 -0.54 2.27 22.68
N SER A 336 -0.17 3.33 23.40
CA SER A 336 -1.05 4.17 24.22
C SER A 336 -2.25 4.75 23.47
N LYS A 337 -2.17 4.99 22.15
CA LYS A 337 -3.33 5.49 21.36
C LYS A 337 -4.35 4.43 20.97
N SER A 338 -4.00 3.14 20.97
CA SER A 338 -4.92 2.07 20.57
C SER A 338 -5.85 1.59 21.70
N GLY A 339 -5.75 2.21 22.88
CA GLY A 339 -6.36 1.70 24.12
C GLY A 339 -5.75 0.38 24.61
N LYS A 340 -4.88 -0.27 23.82
CA LYS A 340 -4.16 -1.47 24.21
C LYS A 340 -2.94 -1.05 25.02
N ARG A 341 -2.83 -1.58 26.23
CA ARG A 341 -1.67 -1.35 27.10
C ARG A 341 -0.46 -2.24 26.78
N GLN A 342 -0.57 -3.12 25.78
CA GLN A 342 0.47 -4.11 25.44
C GLN A 342 0.34 -4.63 24.00
N SER A 343 1.45 -4.93 23.33
CA SER A 343 1.55 -5.64 22.05
C SER A 343 2.75 -6.59 22.02
N ALA A 344 2.71 -7.53 21.08
CA ALA A 344 3.84 -8.36 20.70
C ALA A 344 3.96 -8.38 19.18
N VAL A 345 5.19 -8.32 18.67
CA VAL A 345 5.53 -8.48 17.25
C VAL A 345 6.60 -9.57 17.14
N LEU A 346 6.51 -10.42 16.11
CA LEU A 346 7.56 -11.39 15.78
C LEU A 346 8.19 -11.01 14.45
N GLN A 347 9.49 -10.80 14.46
CA GLN A 347 10.32 -10.71 13.26
C GLN A 347 11.01 -12.06 13.03
N ALA A 348 10.80 -12.63 11.84
CA ALA A 348 11.48 -13.85 11.42
C ALA A 348 13.00 -13.60 11.24
N PRO A 349 13.86 -14.63 11.42
CA PRO A 349 15.27 -14.54 11.11
C PRO A 349 15.53 -14.09 9.67
N ALA A 350 16.56 -13.29 9.46
CA ALA A 350 17.02 -12.91 8.12
C ALA A 350 17.46 -14.13 7.27
N SER A 351 17.79 -15.25 7.91
CA SER A 351 18.18 -16.49 7.26
C SER A 351 17.00 -17.36 6.79
N GLN A 352 15.75 -16.95 7.02
CA GLN A 352 14.58 -17.76 6.65
C GLN A 352 14.50 -17.95 5.13
N PRO A 353 14.53 -19.18 4.59
CA PRO A 353 14.43 -19.42 3.16
C PRO A 353 13.06 -19.00 2.62
N GLU A 354 13.01 -18.29 1.48
CA GLU A 354 11.74 -17.85 0.88
C GLU A 354 10.80 -19.01 0.50
N SER A 355 11.36 -20.19 0.25
CA SER A 355 10.64 -21.42 -0.07
C SER A 355 9.95 -22.06 1.14
N GLN A 356 10.33 -21.69 2.36
CA GLN A 356 9.72 -22.15 3.61
C GLN A 356 9.09 -20.96 4.33
N ARG A 357 7.79 -20.75 4.10
CA ARG A 357 7.03 -19.71 4.80
C ARG A 357 6.79 -20.16 6.23
N ALA A 358 7.48 -19.54 7.19
CA ALA A 358 7.15 -19.76 8.60
C ALA A 358 5.72 -19.31 8.89
N LEU A 359 4.88 -20.20 9.43
CA LEU A 359 3.53 -19.84 9.84
C LEU A 359 3.58 -19.20 11.22
N VAL A 360 3.37 -17.88 11.27
CA VAL A 360 3.47 -17.10 12.51
C VAL A 360 2.09 -16.85 13.11
N GLU A 361 1.89 -17.27 14.36
CA GLU A 361 0.76 -16.92 15.22
C GLU A 361 1.28 -16.12 16.42
N VAL A 362 0.93 -14.83 16.49
CA VAL A 362 1.12 -13.99 17.68
C VAL A 362 -0.26 -13.67 18.24
N ARG A 363 -0.57 -14.16 19.44
CA ARG A 363 -1.86 -13.90 20.08
C ARG A 363 -1.76 -13.69 21.60
N PRO A 364 -2.59 -12.80 22.17
CA PRO A 364 -2.73 -12.70 23.61
C PRO A 364 -3.36 -13.98 24.19
N ARG A 365 -2.95 -14.35 25.40
CA ARG A 365 -3.40 -15.53 26.15
C ARG A 365 -3.79 -15.14 27.58
N ALA A 366 -4.92 -14.45 27.70
CA ALA A 366 -5.45 -14.01 28.99
C ALA A 366 -5.73 -15.19 29.94
N ASP A 367 -6.02 -16.37 29.40
CA ASP A 367 -6.18 -17.62 30.14
C ASP A 367 -4.92 -18.09 30.88
N LEU A 368 -3.74 -17.59 30.49
CA LEU A 368 -2.46 -17.93 31.12
C LEU A 368 -2.01 -16.91 32.16
N ARG A 369 -2.78 -15.83 32.35
CA ARG A 369 -2.41 -14.72 33.24
C ARG A 369 -2.34 -15.19 34.70
N ARG A 370 -1.32 -14.74 35.41
CA ARG A 370 -1.10 -15.00 36.84
C ARG A 370 -1.02 -13.69 37.62
N PRO A 371 -1.30 -13.72 38.94
CA PRO A 371 -0.98 -12.60 39.81
C PRO A 371 0.49 -12.18 39.66
N GLY A 372 0.72 -10.88 39.46
CA GLY A 372 2.05 -10.30 39.24
C GLY A 372 2.46 -10.15 37.77
N ASP A 373 1.76 -10.76 36.81
CA ASP A 373 2.05 -10.57 35.39
C ASP A 373 1.82 -9.11 34.94
N LEU A 374 2.74 -8.60 34.13
CA LEU A 374 2.57 -7.35 33.39
C LEU A 374 1.69 -7.61 32.18
N GLY A 375 0.48 -7.06 32.20
CA GLY A 375 -0.48 -7.24 31.12
C GLY A 375 -0.95 -8.70 30.94
N ILE A 376 -1.08 -9.10 29.69
CA ILE A 376 -1.54 -10.40 29.22
C ILE A 376 -0.36 -11.18 28.63
N PRO A 377 -0.13 -12.46 28.99
CA PRO A 377 0.86 -13.30 28.31
C PRO A 377 0.59 -13.39 26.80
N TYR A 378 1.64 -13.47 25.99
CA TYR A 378 1.51 -13.70 24.54
C TYR A 378 1.97 -15.12 24.19
N LEU A 379 1.19 -15.79 23.34
CA LEU A 379 1.70 -16.90 22.55
C LEU A 379 2.38 -16.30 21.33
N VAL A 380 3.64 -16.69 21.11
CA VAL A 380 4.35 -16.42 19.87
C VAL A 380 4.78 -17.76 19.30
N HIS A 381 3.96 -18.26 18.38
CA HIS A 381 4.14 -19.53 17.73
C HIS A 381 4.58 -19.32 16.28
N ALA A 382 5.63 -20.00 15.86
CA ALA A 382 6.07 -20.04 14.48
C ALA A 382 6.38 -21.50 14.09
N ASP A 383 5.63 -22.04 13.14
CA ASP A 383 6.00 -23.31 12.50
C ASP A 383 7.02 -23.05 11.39
N ASP A 384 7.93 -24.01 11.15
CA ASP A 384 8.95 -23.97 10.10
C ASP A 384 9.90 -22.75 10.14
N LEU A 385 10.13 -22.23 11.34
CA LEU A 385 11.07 -21.14 11.57
C LEU A 385 12.51 -21.66 11.69
N GLU A 386 13.37 -21.31 10.74
CA GLU A 386 14.79 -21.65 10.71
C GLU A 386 15.65 -20.64 11.50
N ALA A 387 15.35 -20.49 12.79
CA ALA A 387 16.10 -19.61 13.66
C ALA A 387 17.38 -20.29 14.19
N THR A 388 18.52 -19.62 14.04
CA THR A 388 19.80 -20.09 14.58
C THR A 388 20.26 -19.20 15.74
N ALA A 389 21.31 -19.62 16.47
CA ALA A 389 21.90 -18.78 17.50
C ALA A 389 22.49 -17.48 16.94
N LEU A 390 22.97 -17.50 15.69
CA LEU A 390 23.54 -16.35 14.99
C LEU A 390 22.46 -15.48 14.30
N THR A 391 21.35 -16.09 13.93
CA THR A 391 20.19 -15.46 13.30
C THR A 391 18.91 -15.84 14.06
N PRO A 392 18.70 -15.30 15.28
CA PRO A 392 17.52 -15.63 16.07
C PRO A 392 16.27 -14.95 15.49
N ALA A 393 15.11 -15.48 15.84
CA ALA A 393 13.86 -14.73 15.73
C ALA A 393 13.83 -13.64 16.80
N LEU A 394 13.25 -12.50 16.47
CA LEU A 394 13.11 -11.37 17.39
C LEU A 394 11.64 -11.22 17.76
N ILE A 395 11.35 -11.24 19.05
CA ILE A 395 10.02 -10.97 19.59
C ILE A 395 10.10 -9.65 20.32
N GLU A 396 9.41 -8.64 19.82
CA GLU A 396 9.32 -7.35 20.47
C GLU A 396 8.04 -7.31 21.30
N LEU A 397 8.19 -7.27 22.63
CA LEU A 397 7.07 -7.11 23.57
C LEU A 397 7.04 -5.67 24.05
N ARG A 398 5.98 -4.97 23.70
CA ARG A 398 5.81 -3.57 24.06
C ARG A 398 4.75 -3.45 25.14
N TYR A 399 5.03 -2.62 26.15
CA TYR A 399 4.17 -2.40 27.30
C TYR A 399 4.02 -0.91 27.55
N ASP A 400 2.78 -0.52 27.85
CA ASP A 400 2.47 0.81 28.33
C ASP A 400 3.01 0.99 29.75
N GLY A 401 3.61 2.15 30.03
CA GLY A 401 4.19 2.45 31.34
C GLY A 401 3.21 2.29 32.51
N SER A 402 1.90 2.48 32.28
CA SER A 402 0.86 2.27 33.29
C SER A 402 0.74 0.82 33.78
N LEU A 403 1.30 -0.17 33.06
CA LEU A 403 1.31 -1.57 33.50
C LEU A 403 2.38 -1.86 34.56
N LEU A 404 3.39 -0.99 34.70
CA LEU A 404 4.49 -1.23 35.62
C LEU A 404 4.08 -1.11 37.09
N ASP A 405 3.03 -0.35 37.39
CA ASP A 405 2.51 -0.18 38.76
C ASP A 405 3.61 0.23 39.76
N GLY A 406 4.41 1.23 39.38
CA GLY A 406 5.52 1.75 40.20
C GLY A 406 6.84 0.97 40.12
N ARG A 407 6.91 -0.13 39.35
CA ARG A 407 8.17 -0.84 39.05
C ARG A 407 9.00 -0.12 37.98
N THR A 408 10.30 -0.42 37.92
CA THR A 408 11.16 -0.03 36.81
C THR A 408 11.32 -1.18 35.81
N TRP A 409 11.72 -0.88 34.58
CA TRP A 409 12.01 -1.91 33.57
C TRP A 409 13.17 -2.83 33.94
N ALA A 410 14.09 -2.38 34.80
CA ALA A 410 15.13 -3.21 35.37
C ALA A 410 14.58 -4.34 36.25
N ASP A 411 13.44 -4.11 36.91
CA ASP A 411 12.79 -5.07 37.80
C ASP A 411 11.96 -6.12 37.04
N VAL A 412 11.57 -5.80 35.80
CA VAL A 412 10.74 -6.67 34.98
C VAL A 412 11.50 -7.90 34.53
N GLN A 413 11.01 -9.07 34.94
CA GLN A 413 11.56 -10.37 34.57
C GLN A 413 10.72 -10.97 33.44
N VAL A 414 11.38 -11.39 32.36
CA VAL A 414 10.72 -12.09 31.26
C VAL A 414 10.76 -13.59 31.51
N PHE A 415 9.61 -14.22 31.37
CA PHE A 415 9.44 -15.66 31.49
C PHE A 415 9.04 -16.26 30.16
N ARG A 416 9.52 -17.49 29.94
CA ARG A 416 9.19 -18.31 28.78
C ARG A 416 8.55 -19.62 29.21
N GLN A 417 7.54 -20.05 28.49
CA GLN A 417 6.98 -21.39 28.57
C GLN A 417 7.13 -22.09 27.21
N LYS A 418 7.96 -23.15 27.16
CA LYS A 418 8.32 -23.86 25.91
C LYS A 418 7.10 -24.52 25.24
N ALA A 419 6.20 -25.11 26.01
CA ALA A 419 4.99 -25.76 25.53
C ALA A 419 3.85 -25.56 26.55
N ALA A 420 2.60 -25.72 26.13
CA ALA A 420 1.47 -25.64 27.05
C ALA A 420 1.66 -26.61 28.22
N GLY A 421 1.41 -26.15 29.45
CA GLY A 421 1.61 -26.94 30.67
C GLY A 421 3.05 -27.02 31.19
N ALA A 422 4.07 -26.63 30.41
CA ALA A 422 5.45 -26.61 30.90
C ALA A 422 5.66 -25.51 31.96
N PRO A 423 6.61 -25.66 32.90
CA PRO A 423 6.91 -24.61 33.86
C PRO A 423 7.46 -23.36 33.16
N TRP A 424 7.03 -22.17 33.63
CA TRP A 424 7.60 -20.90 33.23
C TRP A 424 9.05 -20.79 33.73
N ARG A 425 9.98 -20.49 32.84
CA ARG A 425 11.40 -20.29 33.18
C ARG A 425 11.78 -18.85 32.90
N ARG A 426 12.45 -18.23 33.88
CA ARG A 426 13.03 -16.88 33.72
C ARG A 426 14.10 -16.91 32.64
N ILE A 427 14.11 -15.88 31.81
CA ILE A 427 15.07 -15.68 30.74
C ILE A 427 16.10 -14.65 31.18
N ARG A 428 17.36 -14.92 30.84
CA ARG A 428 18.49 -14.07 31.21
C ARG A 428 18.62 -12.89 30.25
N ALA A 429 19.32 -11.85 30.68
CA ALA A 429 19.68 -10.75 29.79
C ALA A 429 20.54 -11.25 28.64
N CYS A 430 20.49 -10.57 27.49
CA CYS A 430 21.44 -10.80 26.41
C CYS A 430 22.83 -10.31 26.81
N GLU A 431 23.86 -10.86 26.18
CA GLU A 431 25.20 -10.26 26.21
C GLU A 431 25.19 -8.93 25.42
N SER A 432 26.24 -8.13 25.54
CA SER A 432 26.29 -6.78 24.97
C SER A 432 26.18 -6.76 23.43
N ASP A 433 26.48 -7.87 22.77
CA ASP A 433 26.33 -8.06 21.32
C ASP A 433 24.94 -8.59 20.91
N GLY A 434 24.05 -8.78 21.89
CA GLY A 434 22.70 -9.30 21.70
C GLY A 434 22.65 -10.81 21.62
N THR A 435 23.73 -11.54 21.89
CA THR A 435 23.69 -13.01 21.89
C THR A 435 23.15 -13.55 23.22
N PRO A 436 22.52 -14.74 23.22
CA PRO A 436 22.13 -15.41 24.46
C PRO A 436 23.34 -15.88 25.27
N PRO A 437 23.35 -15.69 26.60
CA PRO A 437 24.54 -16.00 27.40
C PRO A 437 24.80 -17.51 27.52
N GLY A 438 26.05 -17.91 27.28
CA GLY A 438 26.51 -19.29 27.39
C GLY A 438 25.74 -20.26 26.48
N THR A 439 25.05 -21.23 27.06
CA THR A 439 24.25 -22.24 26.31
C THR A 439 22.76 -21.90 26.25
N ALA A 440 22.38 -20.68 26.62
CA ALA A 440 20.99 -20.25 26.55
C ALA A 440 20.49 -20.22 25.10
N ARG A 441 19.21 -20.58 24.90
CA ARG A 441 18.54 -20.53 23.59
C ARG A 441 17.71 -19.27 23.35
N ALA A 442 17.68 -18.42 24.36
CA ALA A 442 16.99 -17.16 24.31
C ALA A 442 17.57 -16.20 25.35
N CYS A 443 17.43 -14.92 25.08
CA CYS A 443 17.79 -13.87 25.99
C CYS A 443 16.82 -12.69 25.84
N VAL A 444 16.92 -11.76 26.79
CA VAL A 444 16.09 -10.55 26.84
C VAL A 444 17.02 -9.35 26.77
N ASP A 445 16.75 -8.50 25.81
CA ASP A 445 17.34 -7.19 25.72
C ASP A 445 16.28 -6.15 26.09
N ARG A 446 16.66 -5.15 26.87
CA ARG A 446 15.73 -4.14 27.37
C ARG A 446 16.13 -2.80 26.80
N LEU A 447 15.34 -2.30 25.87
CA LEU A 447 15.55 -0.95 25.37
C LEU A 447 15.46 0.02 26.57
N ASP A 448 16.31 1.04 26.57
CA ASP A 448 16.55 1.99 27.67
C ASP A 448 17.37 1.49 28.87
N ASN A 449 17.91 0.27 28.84
CA ASN A 449 18.95 -0.14 29.78
C ASN A 449 20.34 0.24 29.23
N ALA A 450 21.22 0.82 30.04
CA ALA A 450 22.58 1.19 29.65
C ALA A 450 23.39 0.00 29.09
N ASP A 451 23.11 -1.21 29.58
CA ASP A 451 23.79 -2.45 29.15
C ASP A 451 23.07 -3.17 28.00
N SER A 452 22.07 -2.54 27.37
CA SER A 452 21.30 -3.11 26.26
C SER A 452 22.16 -3.22 25.00
N SER A 453 22.05 -4.35 24.29
CA SER A 453 22.68 -4.52 22.97
C SER A 453 22.05 -3.63 21.90
N ARG A 454 20.87 -3.09 22.19
CA ARG A 454 20.13 -2.18 21.33
C ARG A 454 19.68 -0.97 22.15
N GLN A 455 20.24 0.19 21.86
CA GLN A 455 19.76 1.45 22.41
C GLN A 455 18.70 2.00 21.46
N VAL A 456 17.55 2.40 21.99
CA VAL A 456 16.55 3.17 21.24
C VAL A 456 16.30 4.42 22.06
N PRO A 457 16.79 5.60 21.62
CA PRO A 457 16.55 6.83 22.34
C PRO A 457 15.04 7.09 22.53
N GLY A 458 14.67 7.68 23.66
CA GLY A 458 13.40 8.36 23.93
C GLY A 458 12.10 7.55 23.79
N SER A 459 12.04 6.38 24.41
CA SER A 459 10.83 5.54 24.52
C SER A 459 9.60 6.17 25.20
N GLY A 460 9.68 7.42 25.66
CA GLY A 460 8.51 8.23 26.00
C GLY A 460 7.65 7.74 27.18
N GLY A 461 8.13 6.78 27.97
CA GLY A 461 7.41 6.21 29.12
C GLY A 461 6.83 4.82 28.89
N ASP A 462 6.83 4.34 27.65
CA ASP A 462 6.51 2.97 27.29
C ASP A 462 7.81 2.19 27.11
N ALA A 463 7.80 0.86 27.29
CA ALA A 463 9.01 0.08 27.02
C ALA A 463 8.81 -1.10 26.12
N ILE A 464 9.96 -1.49 25.57
CA ILE A 464 10.11 -2.55 24.60
C ILE A 464 11.12 -3.55 25.17
N LEU A 465 10.65 -4.78 25.38
CA LEU A 465 11.48 -5.93 25.70
C LEU A 465 11.72 -6.68 24.39
N VAL A 466 12.96 -6.70 23.92
CA VAL A 466 13.35 -7.47 22.74
C VAL A 466 13.80 -8.84 23.22
N VAL A 467 13.04 -9.86 22.87
CA VAL A 467 13.35 -11.25 23.18
C VAL A 467 13.93 -11.89 21.95
N ARG A 468 15.16 -12.38 22.07
CA ARG A 468 15.82 -13.12 20.99
C ARG A 468 15.62 -14.60 21.23
N THR A 469 15.11 -15.34 20.26
CA THR A 469 14.86 -16.77 20.45
C THR A 469 15.13 -17.60 19.21
N THR A 470 15.64 -18.82 19.43
CA THR A 470 15.80 -19.83 18.37
C THR A 470 14.61 -20.77 18.25
N VAL A 471 13.55 -20.54 19.03
CA VAL A 471 12.45 -21.50 19.18
C VAL A 471 11.15 -20.81 19.60
N THR A 472 10.08 -21.21 18.94
CA THR A 472 8.68 -20.93 19.27
C THR A 472 8.31 -21.17 20.74
N SER A 473 7.53 -20.25 21.35
CA SER A 473 7.07 -20.37 22.75
C SER A 473 6.09 -19.28 23.22
N ARG A 474 5.62 -19.41 24.46
CA ARG A 474 4.82 -18.39 25.17
C ARG A 474 5.72 -17.50 26.02
N TRP A 475 5.40 -16.22 26.09
CA TRP A 475 6.21 -15.19 26.72
C TRP A 475 5.37 -14.24 27.56
N VAL A 476 5.91 -13.80 28.69
CA VAL A 476 5.26 -12.83 29.58
C VAL A 476 6.31 -12.05 30.37
N GLY A 477 6.09 -10.75 30.59
CA GLY A 477 6.81 -9.95 31.58
C GLY A 477 6.14 -10.04 32.96
N ARG A 478 6.92 -10.09 34.03
CA ARG A 478 6.46 -10.06 35.42
C ARG A 478 7.27 -9.09 36.24
#